data_AF-X7Z0T4-F1
#
_entry.id   AF-X7Z0T4-F1
#
_cell.length_a   1.000
_cell.length_b   1.000
_cell.length_c   1.000
_cell.angle_alpha   90.00
_cell.angle_beta   90.00
_cell.angle_gamma   90.00
#
_symmetry.space_group_name_H-M   'P 1'
#
loop_
_entity.id
_entity.type
_entity.pdbx_description
1 polymer ?
#
loop_
_entity_poly.entity_id
_entity_poly.type
_entity_poly.pdbx_seq_one_letter_code
_entity_poly.pdbx_strand_id
1 'polypeptide(L)' 'MTQAATRPSTDILDLARQQVLHRGEGLSRDQVLQVLQLPDDRLEELLALAHEVRMAWCGPRSRSRASSA' A
#
# COMPACT_ATOMS: atom_id res chain seq x y z
N MET A 1 -22.36 14.14 6.81
CA MET A 1 -21.81 13.41 7.98
C MET A 1 -22.14 11.94 7.82
N THR A 2 -21.24 11.13 7.26
CA THR A 2 -21.34 9.67 7.32
C THR A 2 -20.00 9.07 6.90
N GLN A 3 -19.25 8.51 7.84
CA GLN A 3 -18.97 7.07 7.80
C GLN A 3 -18.70 6.54 9.21
N ALA A 4 -19.22 5.33 9.43
CA ALA A 4 -19.27 4.61 10.69
C ALA A 4 -17.89 4.04 11.09
N ALA A 5 -17.70 3.89 12.40
CA ALA A 5 -16.50 3.38 13.05
C ALA A 5 -15.85 2.17 12.34
N THR A 6 -14.64 2.37 11.81
CA THR A 6 -13.75 1.28 11.38
C THR A 6 -13.34 0.49 12.60
N ARG A 7 -13.81 -0.76 12.71
CA ARG A 7 -13.34 -1.72 13.70
C ARG A 7 -11.86 -2.05 13.42
N PRO A 8 -11.07 -2.47 14.43
CA PRO A 8 -9.67 -2.84 14.23
C PRO A 8 -9.58 -4.24 13.62
N SER A 9 -10.09 -4.41 12.40
CA SER A 9 -9.50 -5.36 11.46
C SER A 9 -8.18 -4.72 11.03
N THR A 10 -7.05 -5.39 11.26
CA THR A 10 -5.67 -4.98 10.92
C THR A 10 -5.62 -3.88 9.87
N ASP A 11 -5.06 -2.73 10.22
CA ASP A 11 -5.03 -1.56 9.34
C ASP A 11 -4.46 -1.92 7.97
N ILE A 12 -5.26 -1.70 6.92
CA ILE A 12 -4.90 -2.06 5.56
C ILE A 12 -3.64 -1.32 5.09
N LEU A 13 -3.39 -0.11 5.57
CA LEU A 13 -2.19 0.65 5.21
C LEU A 13 -0.93 0.07 5.86
N ASP A 14 -1.02 -0.42 7.10
CA ASP A 14 0.11 -1.10 7.76
C ASP A 14 0.43 -2.45 7.10
N LEU A 15 -0.61 -3.21 6.75
CA LEU A 15 -0.46 -4.46 5.99
C LEU A 15 0.18 -4.21 4.63
N ALA A 16 -0.30 -3.20 3.90
CA ALA A 16 0.24 -2.80 2.61
C ALA A 16 1.70 -2.35 2.71
N ARG A 17 2.06 -1.59 3.75
CA ARG A 17 3.43 -1.18 4.02
C ARG A 17 4.36 -2.39 4.18
N GLN A 18 3.97 -3.36 5.01
CA GLN A 18 4.77 -4.57 5.21
C GLN A 18 4.88 -5.39 3.91
N GLN A 19 3.78 -5.56 3.18
CA GLN A 19 3.76 -6.40 1.99
C GLN A 19 4.58 -5.80 0.83
N VAL A 20 4.36 -4.52 0.51
CA VAL A 20 4.93 -3.89 -0.68
C VAL A 20 6.36 -3.40 -0.46
N LEU A 21 6.68 -2.84 0.71
CA LEU A 21 8.03 -2.32 0.98
C LEU A 21 8.97 -3.39 1.53
N HIS A 22 8.51 -4.23 2.43
CA HIS A 22 9.39 -5.21 3.10
C HIS A 22 9.48 -6.52 2.31
N ARG A 23 8.37 -7.04 1.80
CA ARG A 23 8.34 -8.32 1.05
C ARG A 23 8.48 -8.14 -0.46
N GLY A 24 8.13 -6.96 -0.99
CA GLY A 24 8.10 -6.71 -2.43
C GLY A 24 6.94 -7.40 -3.15
N GLU A 25 5.88 -7.71 -2.42
CA GLU A 25 4.68 -8.37 -2.94
C GLU A 25 3.58 -7.34 -3.22
N GLY A 26 2.81 -7.55 -4.28
CA GLY A 26 1.66 -6.71 -4.61
C GLY A 26 0.45 -7.01 -3.75
N LEU A 27 -0.43 -6.02 -3.56
CA LEU A 27 -1.70 -6.20 -2.87
C LEU A 27 -2.63 -7.14 -3.66
N SER A 28 -3.35 -8.00 -2.94
CA SER A 28 -4.46 -8.79 -3.49
C SER A 28 -5.67 -7.91 -3.81
N ARG A 29 -6.60 -8.44 -4.60
CA ARG A 29 -7.83 -7.74 -4.99
C ARG A 29 -8.62 -7.23 -3.79
N ASP A 30 -8.78 -8.05 -2.75
CA ASP A 30 -9.58 -7.68 -1.58
C ASP A 30 -8.90 -6.62 -0.72
N GLN A 31 -7.56 -6.63 -0.66
CA GLN A 31 -6.77 -5.57 -0.03
C GLN A 31 -6.89 -4.25 -0.80
N VAL A 32 -6.86 -4.28 -2.14
CA VAL A 32 -7.09 -3.09 -2.96
C VAL A 32 -8.49 -2.52 -2.73
N LEU A 33 -9.53 -3.36 -2.65
CA LEU A 33 -10.88 -2.91 -2.34
C LEU A 33 -10.97 -2.23 -0.97
N GLN A 34 -10.25 -2.74 0.04
CA GLN A 34 -10.18 -2.11 1.36
C GLN A 34 -9.48 -0.74 1.29
N VAL A 35 -8.40 -0.61 0.52
CA VAL A 35 -7.73 0.69 0.28
C VAL A 35 -8.68 1.69 -0.38
N LEU A 36 -9.47 1.26 -1.37
CA LEU A 36 -10.45 2.12 -2.06
C LEU A 36 -11.62 2.55 -1.18
N GLN A 37 -11.83 1.90 -0.04
CA GLN A 37 -12.88 2.22 0.93
C GLN A 37 -12.35 3.02 2.12
N LEU A 38 -11.07 3.42 2.11
CA LEU A 38 -10.50 4.26 3.15
C LEU A 38 -11.23 5.62 3.22
N PRO A 39 -11.45 6.15 4.43
CA PRO A 39 -11.99 7.49 4.59
C PRO A 39 -10.97 8.56 4.17
N ASP A 40 -11.46 9.74 3.77
CA ASP A 40 -10.67 10.83 3.19
C ASP A 40 -9.54 11.33 4.12
N ASP A 41 -9.73 11.24 5.45
CA ASP A 41 -8.72 11.61 6.45
C ASP A 41 -7.47 10.70 6.43
N ARG A 42 -7.58 9.51 5.83
CA ARG A 42 -6.45 8.57 5.63
C ARG A 42 -5.81 8.70 4.25
N LEU A 43 -6.31 9.58 3.38
CA LEU A 43 -5.79 9.75 2.02
C LEU A 43 -4.33 10.22 2.02
N GLU A 44 -3.96 11.14 2.90
CA GLU A 44 -2.58 11.63 3.00
C GLU A 44 -1.60 10.49 3.32
N GLU A 45 -1.99 9.59 4.23
CA GLU A 45 -1.19 8.43 4.60
C GLU A 45 -1.05 7.43 3.45
N LEU A 46 -2.13 7.17 2.71
CA LEU A 46 -2.11 6.33 1.51
C LEU A 46 -1.17 6.90 0.44
N LEU A 47 -1.22 8.22 0.20
CA LEU A 47 -0.36 8.88 -0.79
C LEU A 47 1.12 8.87 -0.35
N ALA A 48 1.40 9.03 0.94
CA ALA A 48 2.74 8.90 1.49
C ALA A 48 3.30 7.49 1.25
N LEU A 49 2.51 6.44 1.54
CA LEU A 49 2.91 5.06 1.28
C LEU A 49 3.18 4.81 -0.22
N ALA A 50 2.31 5.28 -1.11
CA ALA A 50 2.51 5.16 -2.55
C ALA A 50 3.81 5.85 -3.02
N HIS A 51 4.12 7.00 -2.43
CA HIS A 51 5.37 7.70 -2.69
C HIS A 51 6.59 6.88 -2.22
N GLU A 52 6.55 6.33 -1.01
CA GLU A 52 7.62 5.46 -0.48
C GLU A 52 7.86 4.24 -1.38
N VAL A 53 6.80 3.59 -1.83
CA VAL A 53 6.86 2.45 -2.76
C VAL A 53 7.53 2.87 -4.07
N ARG A 54 7.15 4.02 -4.65
CA ARG A 54 7.80 4.55 -5.85
C ARG A 54 9.30 4.80 -5.62
N MET A 55 9.69 5.32 -4.47
CA MET A 55 11.11 5.55 -4.16
C MET A 55 11.90 4.26 -3.96
N ALA A 56 11.30 3.25 -3.31
CA ALA A 56 11.93 1.96 -3.08
C ALA A 56 12.16 1.15 -4.37
N TRP A 57 11.22 1.22 -5.32
CA TRP A 57 11.20 0.36 -6.50
C TRP A 57 11.51 1.06 -7.83
N CYS A 58 11.31 2.37 -7.95
CA CYS A 58 11.46 3.13 -9.21
C CYS A 58 12.66 4.10 -9.26
N GLY A 59 13.69 3.94 -8.41
CA GLY A 59 14.91 4.77 -8.45
C GLY A 59 15.66 4.73 -9.80
N PRO A 60 16.57 5.69 -10.08
CA PRO A 60 17.11 5.98 -11.42
C PRO A 60 17.94 4.87 -12.08
N ARG A 61 18.24 3.79 -11.36
CA ARG A 61 18.72 2.53 -11.92
C ARG A 61 17.53 1.59 -11.99
N SER A 62 16.88 1.49 -13.13
CA SER A 62 15.99 0.36 -13.41
C SER A 62 16.74 -0.92 -13.05
N ARG A 63 16.21 -1.64 -12.06
CA ARG A 63 16.74 -2.91 -11.57
C ARG A 63 16.68 -3.90 -12.74
N SER A 64 17.77 -3.94 -13.52
CA SER A 64 17.97 -4.92 -14.59
C SER A 64 17.87 -6.31 -13.98
N ARG A 65 16.86 -7.07 -14.42
CA ARG A 65 16.73 -8.54 -14.37
C ARG A 65 17.18 -9.20 -13.07
N ALA A 66 16.25 -9.39 -12.13
CA ALA A 66 16.20 -10.60 -11.30
C ALA A 66 14.85 -10.64 -10.56
N SER A 67 13.78 -10.95 -11.29
CA SER A 67 12.62 -11.62 -10.71
C SER A 67 12.45 -12.92 -11.50
N SER A 68 13.03 -13.96 -10.92
CA SER A 68 12.67 -15.38 -10.99
C SER A 68 12.63 -16.10 -12.35
N ALA A 69 13.73 -16.81 -12.62
CA ALA A 69 13.67 -18.20 -13.06
C ALA A 69 13.64 -19.11 -11.82
#